data_AF-A0ABD0L5B9-F1
#
_entry.id   AF-A0ABD0L5B9-F1
#
_cell.length_a   1.000
_cell.length_b   1.000
_cell.length_c   1.000
_cell.angle_alpha   90.00
_cell.angle_beta   90.00
_cell.angle_gamma   90.00
#
_symmetry.space_group_name_H-M   'P 1'
#
loop_
_entity.id
_entity.type
_entity.pdbx_description
1 polymer ?
#
loop_
_entity_poly.entity_id
_entity_poly.type
_entity_poly.pdbx_seq_one_letter_code
_entity_poly.pdbx_strand_id
1 'polypeptide(L)'
;MVYQVKVLVVAAVSALLLMHPADADITYDPECDPHYKDISPQHTMCIVGDVGTEVVLDQAAKDAIVQKHNDLREGVNPLAGDMTKMVWDEDLAIVAAKWARQCVQGHDPKRNVPSLPGIHVGQNGAFGYGSWDSAVQGWYNEVQYFEYGVGSTTGNWEDVGHYTQVVNAKSQRIGCGLAECPTKYYFCNYAIGQYGVERPYLNSTQSCSECPNQCDASGKLCDCGGKLCLNGGTLDLATCTCSCDEPLYSGDTCETLTCPSGDSWVCGPDNQWPPSYCTQFSNVPGSCPYMCGICQHECGDKMCYNGGTMNYQTCQCTCATGYDGDTCQDQENCPTGDSWVCGPDNQWPPSYCTMYSNVPGSCPYMCDVCPHECGDKMCYNGGTMNYQTCQCTCKDLYTGDTCETLDCPEADKSWCGPGKSWPPEYCDMFSNVPPTCPYMCGLC
;
A
#
# COMPACT_ATOMS: atom_id res chain seq x y z
N MET A 1 28.87 28.16 51.66
CA MET A 1 28.65 26.83 51.06
C MET A 1 27.14 26.58 51.15
N VAL A 2 26.34 26.87 50.10
CA VAL A 2 26.12 26.02 48.89
C VAL A 2 25.16 24.86 49.27
N TYR A 3 24.01 24.54 48.66
CA TYR A 3 23.47 24.68 47.30
C TYR A 3 21.91 24.74 47.32
N GLN A 4 21.39 25.23 46.20
CA GLN A 4 20.02 25.41 45.71
C GLN A 4 18.94 24.36 46.01
N VAL A 5 17.71 24.86 46.20
CA VAL A 5 16.45 24.10 46.11
C VAL A 5 15.97 24.12 44.66
N LYS A 6 15.96 22.95 44.01
CA LYS A 6 15.32 22.71 42.71
C LYS A 6 13.81 22.78 42.87
N VAL A 7 13.15 23.64 42.09
CA VAL A 7 11.70 23.64 41.91
C VAL A 7 11.38 22.58 40.86
N LEU A 8 10.87 21.42 41.29
CA LEU A 8 10.12 20.51 40.43
C LEU A 8 8.68 21.03 40.37
N VAL A 9 8.25 21.49 39.20
CA VAL A 9 6.81 21.58 38.89
C VAL A 9 6.38 20.18 38.48
N VAL A 10 5.76 19.46 39.41
CA VAL A 10 5.08 18.20 39.13
C VAL A 10 3.80 18.52 38.36
N ALA A 11 3.73 18.07 37.12
CA ALA A 11 2.51 18.07 36.33
C ALA A 11 1.51 17.11 36.99
N ALA A 12 0.45 17.67 37.54
CA ALA A 12 -0.77 16.96 37.89
C ALA A 12 -1.93 17.80 37.35
N VAL A 13 -2.40 17.46 36.15
CA VAL A 13 -3.76 17.81 35.72
C VAL A 13 -4.44 16.52 35.31
N SER A 14 -5.59 16.34 35.95
CA SER A 14 -6.48 15.20 35.95
C SER A 14 -6.73 14.60 34.57
N ALA A 15 -6.88 13.27 34.55
CA ALA A 15 -7.62 12.55 33.55
C ALA A 15 -9.09 13.02 33.53
N LEU A 16 -9.32 14.16 32.87
CA LEU A 16 -10.58 14.45 32.22
C LEU A 16 -10.57 13.62 30.93
N LEU A 17 -11.66 12.92 30.65
CA LEU A 17 -11.87 12.24 29.37
C LEU A 17 -11.39 13.14 28.23
N LEU A 18 -10.35 12.72 27.51
CA LEU A 18 -9.98 13.27 26.20
C LEU A 18 -11.07 12.82 25.23
N MET A 19 -12.20 13.53 25.25
CA MET A 19 -13.01 13.68 24.05
C MET A 19 -12.08 14.32 23.02
N HIS A 20 -11.62 13.51 22.07
CA HIS A 20 -10.91 13.99 20.90
C HIS A 20 -11.85 15.00 20.21
N PRO A 21 -11.39 16.18 19.79
CA PRO A 21 -12.18 17.02 18.89
C PRO A 21 -12.12 16.43 17.46
N ALA A 22 -12.42 15.14 17.32
CA ALA A 22 -12.49 14.43 16.04
C ALA A 22 -13.87 14.55 15.37
N ASP A 23 -14.84 15.21 16.02
CA ASP A 23 -16.21 15.35 15.50
C ASP A 23 -16.63 16.83 15.39
N ALA A 24 -15.77 17.69 14.83
CA ALA A 24 -16.39 18.70 13.97
C ALA A 24 -17.03 17.90 12.83
N ASP A 25 -18.36 17.99 12.68
CA ASP A 25 -19.11 17.30 11.64
C ASP A 25 -18.69 17.91 10.29
N ILE A 26 -17.52 17.49 9.77
CA ILE A 26 -16.96 17.99 8.53
C ILE A 26 -17.91 17.55 7.42
N THR A 27 -18.57 18.54 6.84
CA THR A 27 -19.47 18.34 5.71
C THR A 27 -18.72 18.60 4.42
N TYR A 28 -18.99 17.79 3.40
CA TYR A 28 -18.34 17.89 2.10
C TYR A 28 -19.37 18.29 1.04
N ASP A 29 -18.97 19.18 0.15
CA ASP A 29 -19.80 19.65 -0.95
C ASP A 29 -19.83 18.60 -2.06
N PRO A 30 -21.00 17.98 -2.36
CA PRO A 30 -21.10 17.04 -3.47
C PRO A 30 -20.89 17.71 -4.84
N GLU A 31 -20.96 19.04 -4.94
CA GLU A 31 -20.72 19.83 -6.16
C GLU A 31 -19.36 20.53 -6.15
N CYS A 32 -18.43 20.14 -5.27
CA CYS A 32 -17.07 20.70 -5.26
C CYS A 32 -16.36 20.52 -6.60
N ASP A 33 -15.33 21.34 -6.82
CA ASP A 33 -14.50 21.32 -8.03
C ASP A 33 -14.08 19.87 -8.39
N PRO A 34 -14.43 19.39 -9.61
CA PRO A 34 -14.12 18.03 -10.04
C PRO A 34 -12.65 17.66 -9.92
N HIS A 35 -11.72 18.60 -10.12
CA HIS A 35 -10.29 18.33 -10.02
C HIS A 35 -9.87 17.80 -8.64
N TYR A 36 -10.51 18.29 -7.58
CA TYR A 36 -10.27 17.81 -6.21
C TYR A 36 -11.21 16.64 -5.84
N LYS A 37 -12.46 16.69 -6.29
CA LYS A 37 -13.46 15.65 -6.02
C LYS A 37 -13.06 14.28 -6.58
N ASP A 38 -12.47 14.27 -7.78
CA ASP A 38 -12.04 13.05 -8.45
C ASP A 38 -10.83 12.41 -7.77
N ILE A 39 -10.00 13.20 -7.06
CA ILE A 39 -8.95 12.68 -6.16
C ILE A 39 -9.59 12.02 -4.94
N SER A 40 -10.55 12.71 -4.32
CA SER A 40 -11.35 12.15 -3.23
C SER A 40 -12.64 12.96 -3.03
N PRO A 41 -13.80 12.31 -2.88
CA PRO A 41 -15.04 13.02 -2.52
C PRO A 41 -14.96 13.74 -1.15
N GLN A 42 -14.00 13.34 -0.30
CA GLN A 42 -13.73 13.93 1.01
C GLN A 42 -12.48 14.82 0.99
N HIS A 43 -12.10 15.35 -0.17
CA HIS A 43 -10.94 16.21 -0.29
C HIS A 43 -11.07 17.48 0.57
N THR A 44 -9.97 18.01 1.10
CA THR A 44 -9.98 19.23 1.95
C THR A 44 -10.60 20.42 1.25
N MET A 45 -10.38 20.54 -0.06
CA MET A 45 -11.00 21.57 -0.90
C MET A 45 -12.51 21.42 -1.07
N CYS A 46 -13.08 20.25 -0.76
CA CYS A 46 -14.51 19.99 -0.77
C CYS A 46 -15.17 20.24 0.59
N ILE A 47 -14.42 20.60 1.65
CA ILE A 47 -15.00 20.89 2.95
C ILE A 47 -15.88 22.15 2.89
N VAL A 48 -17.12 22.03 3.35
CA VAL A 48 -18.10 23.12 3.42
C VAL A 48 -17.93 23.92 4.70
N GLY A 49 -17.93 25.25 4.55
CA GLY A 49 -17.73 26.17 5.65
C GLY A 49 -16.26 26.25 6.06
N ASP A 50 -15.95 27.33 6.79
CA ASP A 50 -14.66 27.57 7.40
C ASP A 50 -14.95 28.07 8.83
N VAL A 51 -14.22 27.55 9.81
CA VAL A 51 -14.38 27.92 11.23
C VAL A 51 -13.47 29.11 11.58
N GLY A 52 -12.27 29.12 11.02
CA GLY A 52 -11.25 30.14 11.19
C GLY A 52 -11.24 31.15 10.06
N THR A 53 -10.53 32.25 10.29
CA THR A 53 -10.28 33.28 9.26
C THR A 53 -8.87 33.08 8.69
N GLU A 54 -8.75 32.91 7.38
CA GLU A 54 -7.43 32.82 6.74
C GLU A 54 -6.64 34.12 6.93
N VAL A 55 -5.35 33.97 7.23
CA VAL A 55 -4.36 35.03 7.15
C VAL A 55 -3.64 34.89 5.83
N VAL A 56 -4.02 35.75 4.87
CA VAL A 56 -3.41 35.76 3.53
C VAL A 56 -1.92 36.08 3.65
N LEU A 57 -1.09 35.21 3.07
CA LEU A 57 0.36 35.41 3.01
C LEU A 57 0.70 36.26 1.77
N ASP A 58 1.34 37.40 2.00
CA ASP A 58 1.92 38.19 0.91
C ASP A 58 3.22 37.54 0.40
N GLN A 59 3.74 38.05 -0.72
CA GLN A 59 4.95 37.48 -1.33
C GLN A 59 6.15 37.52 -0.38
N ALA A 60 6.29 38.56 0.44
CA ALA A 60 7.40 38.67 1.38
C ALA A 60 7.33 37.58 2.47
N ALA A 61 6.13 37.25 2.96
CA ALA A 61 5.93 36.15 3.89
C ALA A 61 6.24 34.80 3.24
N LYS A 62 5.77 34.57 2.00
CA LYS A 62 6.07 33.35 1.23
C LYS A 62 7.58 33.17 1.03
N ASP A 63 8.27 34.21 0.59
CA ASP A 63 9.72 34.23 0.38
C ASP A 63 10.47 33.97 1.69
N ALA A 64 10.03 34.58 2.79
CA ALA A 64 10.65 34.39 4.11
C ALA A 64 10.51 32.94 4.62
N ILE A 65 9.37 32.29 4.37
CA ILE A 65 9.15 30.89 4.73
C ILE A 65 10.10 29.99 3.93
N VAL A 66 10.17 30.18 2.61
CA VAL A 66 11.07 29.39 1.73
C VAL A 66 12.53 29.62 2.11
N GLN A 67 12.93 30.88 2.31
CA GLN A 67 14.29 31.22 2.72
C GLN A 67 14.65 30.55 4.04
N LYS A 68 13.77 30.61 5.05
CA LYS A 68 14.00 29.96 6.34
C LYS A 68 14.21 28.45 6.20
N HIS A 69 13.42 27.78 5.35
CA HIS A 69 13.61 26.35 5.09
C HIS A 69 14.96 26.08 4.43
N ASN A 70 15.32 26.84 3.40
CA ASN A 70 16.59 26.67 2.69
C ASN A 70 17.80 26.97 3.60
N ASP A 71 17.75 28.02 4.43
CA ASP A 71 18.80 28.33 5.42
C ASP A 71 19.04 27.17 6.40
N LEU A 72 17.96 26.53 6.86
CA LEU A 72 18.03 25.37 7.75
C LEU A 72 18.57 24.13 7.03
N ARG A 73 18.16 23.90 5.78
CA ARG A 73 18.64 22.80 4.91
C ARG A 73 20.12 22.92 4.59
N GLU A 74 20.62 24.15 4.40
CA GLU A 74 22.05 24.44 4.24
C GLU A 74 22.90 24.19 5.48
N GLY A 75 22.25 24.13 6.66
CA GLY A 75 22.88 24.05 7.97
C GLY A 75 22.87 22.66 8.60
N VAL A 76 22.45 21.62 7.87
CA VAL A 76 22.32 20.26 8.41
C VAL A 76 23.67 19.64 8.80
N ASN A 77 23.61 18.77 9.80
CA ASN A 77 24.74 17.95 10.23
C ASN A 77 24.24 16.51 10.48
N PRO A 78 24.81 15.49 9.83
CA PRO A 78 25.92 15.53 8.87
C PRO A 78 25.60 16.30 7.58
N LEU A 79 26.63 16.64 6.78
CA LEU A 79 26.46 17.31 5.50
C LEU A 79 25.67 16.44 4.52
N ALA A 80 24.85 17.08 3.68
CA ALA A 80 24.00 16.40 2.70
C ALA A 80 24.54 16.57 1.27
N GLY A 81 24.66 15.47 0.54
CA GLY A 81 25.12 15.46 -0.86
C GLY A 81 24.02 15.76 -1.90
N ASP A 82 22.76 15.56 -1.53
CA ASP A 82 21.58 15.58 -2.41
C ASP A 82 20.50 16.59 -1.98
N MET A 83 20.79 17.45 -1.00
CA MET A 83 19.81 18.35 -0.43
C MET A 83 19.27 19.32 -1.48
N THR A 84 18.01 19.16 -1.88
CA THR A 84 17.42 20.04 -2.89
C THR A 84 17.06 21.41 -2.33
N LYS A 85 17.12 22.42 -3.19
CA LYS A 85 16.59 23.74 -2.90
C LYS A 85 15.07 23.73 -3.01
N MET A 86 14.43 24.25 -1.98
CA MET A 86 12.98 24.33 -1.89
C MET A 86 12.46 25.61 -2.55
N VAL A 87 11.34 25.52 -3.26
CA VAL A 87 10.62 26.64 -3.88
C VAL A 87 9.16 26.68 -3.46
N TRP A 88 8.52 27.85 -3.58
CA TRP A 88 7.10 28.00 -3.27
C TRP A 88 6.21 27.35 -4.35
N ASP A 89 5.11 26.74 -3.93
CA ASP A 89 4.06 26.20 -4.79
C ASP A 89 2.68 26.66 -4.27
N GLU A 90 1.95 27.37 -5.12
CA GLU A 90 0.67 27.98 -4.74
C GLU A 90 -0.43 26.95 -4.54
N ASP A 91 -0.43 25.85 -5.29
CA ASP A 91 -1.49 24.85 -5.18
C ASP A 91 -1.36 24.08 -3.85
N LEU A 92 -0.13 23.78 -3.42
CA LEU A 92 0.14 23.27 -2.07
C LEU A 92 -0.35 24.24 -0.98
N ALA A 93 -0.14 25.55 -1.18
CA ALA A 93 -0.49 26.59 -0.21
C ALA A 93 -2.01 26.78 -0.09
N ILE A 94 -2.74 26.74 -1.20
CA ILE A 94 -4.21 26.82 -1.23
C ILE A 94 -4.82 25.71 -0.38
N VAL A 95 -4.35 24.47 -0.55
CA VAL A 95 -4.83 23.31 0.23
C VAL A 95 -4.45 23.45 1.71
N ALA A 96 -3.22 23.86 2.02
CA ALA A 96 -2.78 24.08 3.41
C ALA A 96 -3.59 25.18 4.11
N ALA A 97 -3.92 26.27 3.40
CA ALA A 97 -4.74 27.36 3.92
C ALA A 97 -6.18 26.91 4.18
N LYS A 98 -6.74 26.09 3.27
CA LYS A 98 -8.08 25.50 3.46
C LYS A 98 -8.12 24.61 4.69
N TRP A 99 -7.10 23.77 4.93
CA TRP A 99 -7.02 22.96 6.14
C TRP A 99 -6.87 23.82 7.41
N ALA A 100 -6.01 24.85 7.38
CA ALA A 100 -5.82 25.74 8.53
C ALA A 100 -7.12 26.38 9.00
N ARG A 101 -8.01 26.77 8.08
CA ARG A 101 -9.32 27.36 8.37
C ARG A 101 -10.31 26.41 9.06
N GLN A 102 -10.04 25.11 9.11
CA GLN A 102 -10.91 24.17 9.81
C GLN A 102 -10.70 24.22 11.34
N CYS A 103 -9.61 24.84 11.81
CA CYS A 103 -9.29 24.96 13.23
C CYS A 103 -9.26 23.61 13.98
N VAL A 104 -8.93 22.53 13.27
CA VAL A 104 -8.77 21.19 13.81
C VAL A 104 -7.29 20.92 14.07
N GLN A 105 -6.97 20.43 15.27
CA GLN A 105 -5.62 19.96 15.56
C GLN A 105 -5.44 18.56 14.96
N GLY A 106 -4.50 18.43 14.03
CA GLY A 106 -4.21 17.17 13.35
C GLY A 106 -3.82 17.40 11.91
N HIS A 107 -3.32 16.33 11.27
CA HIS A 107 -2.93 16.36 9.88
C HIS A 107 -4.12 16.29 8.94
N ASP A 108 -4.03 16.98 7.82
CA ASP A 108 -5.00 16.92 6.73
C ASP A 108 -4.98 15.51 6.09
N PRO A 109 -6.05 14.71 6.18
CA PRO A 109 -6.07 13.36 5.61
C PRO A 109 -6.13 13.34 4.07
N LYS A 110 -6.49 14.44 3.41
CA LYS A 110 -6.78 14.56 1.97
C LYS A 110 -6.20 15.86 1.38
N ARG A 111 -4.86 15.95 1.42
CA ARG A 111 -4.04 17.11 1.01
C ARG A 111 -3.35 17.01 -0.36
N ASN A 112 -3.74 16.03 -1.17
CA ASN A 112 -3.15 15.86 -2.49
C ASN A 112 -3.53 17.03 -3.40
N VAL A 113 -2.76 17.27 -4.46
CA VAL A 113 -2.97 18.41 -5.34
C VAL A 113 -3.11 17.93 -6.78
N PRO A 114 -4.13 18.38 -7.54
CA PRO A 114 -4.37 17.94 -8.92
C PRO A 114 -3.19 18.17 -9.87
N SER A 115 -2.42 19.25 -9.66
CA SER A 115 -1.24 19.57 -10.47
C SER A 115 -0.02 18.70 -10.16
N LEU A 116 -0.07 17.85 -9.12
CA LEU A 116 1.01 16.98 -8.66
C LEU A 116 0.57 15.50 -8.60
N PRO A 117 0.06 14.91 -9.69
CA PRO A 117 -0.40 13.52 -9.71
C PRO A 117 0.76 12.55 -9.39
N GLY A 118 0.45 11.51 -8.62
CA GLY A 118 1.41 10.50 -8.18
C GLY A 118 2.47 11.01 -7.17
N ILE A 119 2.42 12.28 -6.77
CA ILE A 119 3.29 12.82 -5.73
C ILE A 119 2.65 12.65 -4.36
N HIS A 120 3.39 12.05 -3.43
CA HIS A 120 3.00 12.04 -2.03
C HIS A 120 3.24 13.41 -1.39
N VAL A 121 2.18 14.05 -0.89
CA VAL A 121 2.27 15.34 -0.20
C VAL A 121 2.43 15.14 1.32
N GLY A 122 3.54 15.61 1.87
CA GLY A 122 3.81 15.66 3.31
C GLY A 122 3.19 16.90 3.96
N GLN A 123 3.17 16.96 5.29
CA GLN A 123 2.65 18.12 6.01
C GLN A 123 3.31 18.30 7.38
N ASN A 124 3.63 19.55 7.72
CA ASN A 124 3.90 19.97 9.10
C ASN A 124 2.78 20.89 9.60
N GLY A 125 2.42 20.74 10.87
CA GLY A 125 1.43 21.59 11.56
C GLY A 125 2.02 22.23 12.81
N ALA A 126 1.57 23.45 13.16
CA ALA A 126 1.93 24.11 14.41
C ALA A 126 0.79 24.99 14.92
N PHE A 127 0.69 25.13 16.25
CA PHE A 127 -0.42 25.84 16.89
C PHE A 127 0.09 26.87 17.90
N GLY A 128 -0.48 28.08 17.88
CA GLY A 128 -0.23 29.12 18.90
C GLY A 128 1.11 29.84 18.80
N TYR A 129 1.91 29.60 17.76
CA TYR A 129 3.15 30.34 17.51
C TYR A 129 2.86 31.81 17.14
N GLY A 130 3.84 32.70 17.40
CA GLY A 130 3.70 34.14 17.15
C GLY A 130 4.00 34.54 15.69
N SER A 131 4.86 33.77 15.02
CA SER A 131 5.33 34.05 13.66
C SER A 131 5.71 32.76 12.92
N TRP A 132 5.76 32.83 11.58
CA TRP A 132 6.29 31.75 10.74
C TRP A 132 7.71 31.34 11.09
N ASP A 133 8.60 32.31 11.35
CA ASP A 133 9.98 32.00 11.78
C ASP A 133 10.00 31.15 13.06
N SER A 134 9.19 31.51 14.07
CA SER A 134 9.11 30.73 15.31
C SER A 134 8.50 29.34 15.11
N ALA A 135 7.51 29.20 14.23
CA ALA A 135 6.88 27.91 13.92
C ALA A 135 7.85 26.97 13.19
N VAL A 136 8.50 27.45 12.12
CA VAL A 136 9.47 26.67 11.34
C VAL A 136 10.70 26.33 12.18
N GLN A 137 11.17 27.25 13.03
CA GLN A 137 12.24 26.96 13.97
C GLN A 137 11.80 25.91 15.01
N GLY A 138 10.55 25.97 15.48
CA GLY A 138 9.97 24.97 16.36
C GLY A 138 10.04 23.56 15.76
N TRP A 139 9.63 23.40 14.50
CA TRP A 139 9.76 22.15 13.75
C TRP A 139 11.21 21.69 13.65
N TYR A 140 12.15 22.60 13.32
CA TYR A 140 13.55 22.24 13.19
C TYR A 140 14.22 21.85 14.52
N ASN A 141 13.80 22.44 15.64
CA ASN A 141 14.41 22.21 16.95
C ASN A 141 14.26 20.76 17.45
N GLU A 142 13.39 19.97 16.84
CA GLU A 142 13.33 18.52 17.02
C GLU A 142 14.63 17.79 16.66
N VAL A 143 15.56 18.44 15.94
CA VAL A 143 16.92 17.93 15.69
C VAL A 143 17.64 17.50 16.99
N GLN A 144 17.30 18.10 18.13
CA GLN A 144 17.85 17.71 19.43
C GLN A 144 17.50 16.26 19.85
N TYR A 145 16.44 15.70 19.26
CA TYR A 145 15.97 14.32 19.49
C TYR A 145 16.33 13.39 18.33
N PHE A 146 17.07 13.87 17.33
CA PHE A 146 17.38 13.13 16.11
C PHE A 146 18.84 12.65 16.09
N GLU A 147 19.05 11.41 15.64
CA GLU A 147 20.36 10.89 15.28
C GLU A 147 20.33 10.33 13.84
N TYR A 148 21.21 10.84 12.97
CA TYR A 148 21.24 10.43 11.56
C TYR A 148 21.54 8.93 11.41
N GLY A 149 20.73 8.24 10.63
CA GLY A 149 20.80 6.79 10.41
C GLY A 149 20.06 5.97 11.47
N VAL A 150 19.64 6.59 12.58
CA VAL A 150 18.86 5.96 13.67
C VAL A 150 17.43 6.50 13.73
N GLY A 151 17.22 7.79 13.45
CA GLY A 151 15.92 8.44 13.57
C GLY A 151 15.75 9.07 14.95
N SER A 152 14.66 8.72 15.65
CA SER A 152 14.36 9.27 16.97
C SER A 152 15.19 8.63 18.08
N THR A 153 15.79 9.47 18.92
CA THR A 153 16.52 9.07 20.14
C THR A 153 15.61 8.88 21.35
N THR A 154 14.35 9.31 21.27
CA THR A 154 13.34 9.13 22.33
C THR A 154 12.60 7.80 22.19
N GLY A 155 12.69 7.17 21.02
CA GLY A 155 11.90 6.00 20.64
C GLY A 155 10.52 6.34 20.09
N ASN A 156 10.12 7.63 20.03
CA ASN A 156 8.91 8.08 19.34
C ASN A 156 9.29 8.85 18.06
N TRP A 157 8.80 8.38 16.91
CA TRP A 157 9.10 9.01 15.61
C TRP A 157 8.48 10.40 15.48
N GLU A 158 7.38 10.68 16.19
CA GLU A 158 6.69 11.98 16.15
C GLU A 158 7.58 13.12 16.68
N ASP A 159 8.51 12.81 17.60
CA ASP A 159 9.43 13.79 18.20
C ASP A 159 10.50 14.29 17.23
N VAL A 160 10.61 13.70 16.03
CA VAL A 160 11.54 14.10 14.96
C VAL A 160 10.85 14.32 13.62
N GLY A 161 9.53 14.11 13.56
CA GLY A 161 8.77 14.06 12.32
C GLY A 161 8.77 15.39 11.58
N HIS A 162 8.66 16.52 12.29
CA HIS A 162 8.65 17.82 11.65
C HIS A 162 10.04 18.22 11.17
N TYR A 163 11.08 17.98 11.98
CA TYR A 163 12.47 18.25 11.59
C TYR A 163 12.83 17.49 10.31
N THR A 164 12.58 16.18 10.29
CA THR A 164 12.93 15.32 9.15
C THR A 164 12.22 15.74 7.87
N GLN A 165 11.01 16.30 7.95
CA GLN A 165 10.29 16.84 6.79
C GLN A 165 10.90 18.18 6.32
N VAL A 166 11.31 19.07 7.24
CA VAL A 166 12.01 20.31 6.90
C VAL A 166 13.31 20.01 6.14
N VAL A 167 14.05 18.98 6.57
CA VAL A 167 15.33 18.58 5.97
C VAL A 167 15.22 17.39 5.00
N ASN A 168 14.03 17.06 4.51
CA ASN A 168 13.88 15.99 3.53
C ASN A 168 14.45 16.43 2.18
N ALA A 169 15.53 15.80 1.72
CA ALA A 169 16.19 16.13 0.46
C ALA A 169 15.27 15.97 -0.76
N LYS A 170 14.23 15.13 -0.69
CA LYS A 170 13.27 14.93 -1.77
C LYS A 170 12.17 16.01 -1.83
N SER A 171 12.04 16.84 -0.79
CA SER A 171 11.06 17.94 -0.75
C SER A 171 11.59 19.16 -1.48
N GLN A 172 11.09 19.38 -2.69
CA GLN A 172 11.50 20.48 -3.57
C GLN A 172 10.51 21.63 -3.60
N ARG A 173 9.24 21.37 -3.27
CA ARG A 173 8.20 22.39 -3.25
C ARG A 173 7.50 22.44 -1.90
N ILE A 174 7.13 23.65 -1.50
CA ILE A 174 6.40 23.92 -0.27
C ILE A 174 5.30 24.94 -0.53
N GLY A 175 4.14 24.73 0.09
CA GLY A 175 3.09 25.74 0.16
C GLY A 175 2.47 25.72 1.54
N CYS A 176 2.26 26.91 2.12
CA CYS A 176 1.82 27.04 3.51
C CYS A 176 0.58 27.92 3.64
N GLY A 177 -0.19 27.63 4.69
CA GLY A 177 -1.41 28.34 5.05
C GLY A 177 -1.46 28.68 6.54
N LEU A 178 -2.12 29.77 6.87
CA LEU A 178 -2.31 30.25 8.24
C LEU A 178 -3.77 30.67 8.43
N ALA A 179 -4.35 30.31 9.57
CA ALA A 179 -5.65 30.81 9.99
C ALA A 179 -5.62 31.32 11.44
N GLU A 180 -6.39 32.38 11.68
CA GLU A 180 -6.80 32.80 13.01
C GLU A 180 -7.98 31.93 13.47
N CYS A 181 -7.73 31.12 14.48
CA CYS A 181 -8.70 30.34 15.25
C CYS A 181 -8.63 30.83 16.72
N PRO A 182 -9.15 30.12 17.75
CA PRO A 182 -8.87 30.48 19.14
C PRO A 182 -7.36 30.58 19.46
N THR A 183 -6.53 29.87 18.70
CA THR A 183 -5.09 30.10 18.55
C THR A 183 -4.73 30.17 17.06
N LYS A 184 -3.51 30.55 16.68
CA LYS A 184 -3.06 30.52 15.28
C LYS A 184 -2.74 29.10 14.82
N TYR A 185 -3.22 28.71 13.63
CA TYR A 185 -3.00 27.39 13.04
C TYR A 185 -2.12 27.54 11.80
N TYR A 186 -0.92 26.95 11.84
CA TYR A 186 0.07 26.99 10.78
C TYR A 186 0.17 25.61 10.13
N PHE A 187 0.07 25.55 8.81
CA PHE A 187 0.32 24.32 8.07
C PHE A 187 1.21 24.58 6.86
N CYS A 188 2.16 23.70 6.61
CA CYS A 188 2.93 23.66 5.37
C CYS A 188 2.79 22.28 4.76
N ASN A 189 2.40 22.23 3.49
CA ASN A 189 2.41 21.02 2.68
C ASN A 189 3.71 20.97 1.86
N TYR A 190 4.29 19.78 1.76
CA TYR A 190 5.59 19.54 1.11
C TYR A 190 5.46 18.52 -0.02
N ALA A 191 6.03 18.81 -1.18
CA ALA A 191 6.17 17.85 -2.27
C ALA A 191 7.66 17.57 -2.52
N ILE A 192 8.19 16.39 -2.21
CA ILE A 192 7.52 15.15 -1.74
C ILE A 192 7.52 15.06 -0.20
N GLY A 193 6.51 14.43 0.39
CA GLY A 193 6.49 14.06 1.80
C GLY A 193 7.51 12.99 2.19
N GLN A 194 7.85 12.89 3.48
CA GLN A 194 8.77 11.88 3.97
C GLN A 194 8.12 10.49 4.10
N TYR A 195 8.89 9.43 3.79
CA TYR A 195 8.47 8.02 3.96
C TYR A 195 9.16 7.32 5.14
N GLY A 196 10.15 7.97 5.75
CA GLY A 196 10.92 7.47 6.88
C GLY A 196 11.70 8.64 7.50
N VAL A 197 12.15 8.47 8.73
CA VAL A 197 12.75 9.57 9.52
C VAL A 197 14.27 9.41 9.64
N GLU A 198 14.81 8.21 9.46
CA GLU A 198 16.19 7.87 9.82
C GLU A 198 17.23 8.53 8.91
N ARG A 199 16.91 8.66 7.61
CA ARG A 199 17.80 9.21 6.58
C ARG A 199 17.05 10.17 5.67
N PRO A 200 16.77 11.40 6.13
CA PRO A 200 16.01 12.37 5.34
C PRO A 200 16.78 12.93 4.14
N TYR A 201 18.10 12.72 4.09
CA TYR A 201 19.00 13.12 3.00
C TYR A 201 20.19 12.16 2.92
N LEU A 202 20.98 12.23 1.85
CA LEU A 202 22.22 11.47 1.68
C LEU A 202 23.38 12.15 2.43
N ASN A 203 23.83 11.55 3.53
CA ASN A 203 25.06 11.96 4.20
C ASN A 203 26.27 11.85 3.23
N SER A 204 26.99 12.96 3.06
CA SER A 204 28.16 13.08 2.20
C SER A 204 29.24 13.92 2.87
N THR A 205 30.49 13.80 2.41
CA THR A 205 31.59 14.67 2.85
C THR A 205 31.57 16.03 2.15
N GLN A 206 30.80 16.17 1.07
CA GLN A 206 30.69 17.39 0.28
C GLN A 206 29.21 17.65 -0.05
N SER A 207 28.77 18.89 0.17
CA SER A 207 27.48 19.33 -0.32
C SER A 207 27.39 19.25 -1.84
N CYS A 208 26.20 18.99 -2.36
CA CYS A 208 25.95 18.86 -3.80
C CYS A 208 26.76 17.75 -4.51
N SER A 209 27.23 16.70 -3.80
CA SER A 209 27.93 15.59 -4.43
C SER A 209 27.08 14.85 -5.46
N GLU A 210 25.75 14.85 -5.31
CA GLU A 210 24.81 14.24 -6.26
C GLU A 210 24.34 15.21 -7.36
N CYS A 211 24.75 16.49 -7.30
CA CYS A 211 24.31 17.52 -8.23
C CYS A 211 25.44 18.51 -8.58
N PRO A 212 26.60 18.01 -9.05
CA PRO A 212 27.81 18.83 -9.19
C PRO A 212 27.66 20.03 -10.14
N ASN A 213 26.75 19.92 -11.13
CA ASN A 213 26.48 20.98 -12.11
C ASN A 213 25.21 21.78 -11.81
N GLN A 214 24.49 21.44 -10.74
CA GLN A 214 23.20 22.03 -10.36
C GLN A 214 23.26 22.55 -8.92
N CYS A 215 24.46 22.76 -8.37
CA CYS A 215 24.61 23.32 -7.06
C CYS A 215 24.32 24.83 -7.10
N ASP A 216 23.56 25.31 -6.12
CA ASP A 216 23.16 26.70 -6.03
C ASP A 216 24.33 27.63 -5.70
N ALA A 217 24.06 28.94 -5.66
CA ALA A 217 25.09 29.95 -5.44
C ALA A 217 25.77 29.87 -4.06
N SER A 218 25.10 29.28 -3.05
CA SER A 218 25.71 29.06 -1.73
C SER A 218 26.65 27.85 -1.72
N GLY A 219 26.56 26.99 -2.74
CA GLY A 219 27.37 25.78 -2.87
C GLY A 219 26.87 24.64 -1.98
N LYS A 220 25.59 24.66 -1.59
CA LYS A 220 25.06 23.73 -0.58
C LYS A 220 23.79 23.00 -0.97
N LEU A 221 22.98 23.56 -1.87
CA LEU A 221 21.69 22.98 -2.27
C LEU A 221 21.68 22.62 -3.76
N CYS A 222 21.08 21.49 -4.11
CA CYS A 222 20.79 21.10 -5.48
C CYS A 222 19.59 21.90 -6.02
N ASP A 223 19.81 22.78 -6.98
CA ASP A 223 18.80 23.67 -7.56
C ASP A 223 18.34 23.19 -8.94
N CYS A 224 17.34 22.30 -8.95
CA CYS A 224 16.60 21.91 -10.15
C CYS A 224 15.37 22.78 -10.41
N GLY A 225 15.30 23.99 -9.84
CA GLY A 225 14.16 24.90 -10.02
C GLY A 225 12.83 24.35 -9.51
N GLY A 226 12.86 23.43 -8.54
CA GLY A 226 11.67 22.77 -8.02
C GLY A 226 11.03 21.74 -8.96
N LYS A 227 11.77 21.19 -9.94
CA LYS A 227 11.25 20.17 -10.85
C LYS A 227 10.89 18.88 -10.09
N LEU A 228 9.64 18.44 -10.21
CA LEU A 228 9.17 17.16 -9.70
C LEU A 228 8.91 16.21 -10.87
N CYS A 229 9.27 14.94 -10.70
CA CYS A 229 8.90 13.88 -11.64
C CYS A 229 7.63 13.22 -11.12
N LEU A 230 6.53 13.44 -11.84
CA LEU A 230 5.18 13.00 -11.49
C LEU A 230 5.02 11.50 -11.72
N ASN A 231 3.91 10.94 -11.24
CA ASN A 231 3.48 9.58 -11.58
C ASN A 231 4.54 8.49 -11.37
N GLY A 232 5.35 8.60 -10.30
CA GLY A 232 6.41 7.64 -9.99
C GLY A 232 7.73 7.88 -10.71
N GLY A 233 7.85 8.94 -11.51
CA GLY A 233 9.11 9.32 -12.15
C GLY A 233 10.21 9.63 -11.13
N THR A 234 11.47 9.44 -11.54
CA THR A 234 12.65 9.70 -10.72
C THR A 234 13.44 10.87 -11.28
N LEU A 235 13.79 11.83 -10.42
CA LEU A 235 14.63 12.97 -10.78
C LEU A 235 16.11 12.61 -10.67
N ASP A 236 16.86 12.82 -11.75
CA ASP A 236 18.33 12.86 -11.70
C ASP A 236 18.79 14.28 -11.32
N LEU A 237 19.40 14.43 -10.14
CA LEU A 237 19.86 15.72 -9.62
C LEU A 237 21.11 16.26 -10.35
N ALA A 238 21.86 15.42 -11.06
CA ALA A 238 23.01 15.88 -11.82
C ALA A 238 22.59 16.60 -13.12
N THR A 239 21.47 16.19 -13.70
CA THR A 239 20.96 16.68 -14.98
C THR A 239 19.65 17.46 -14.89
N CYS A 240 18.93 17.37 -13.77
CA CYS A 240 17.58 17.87 -13.57
C CYS A 240 16.58 17.34 -14.63
N THR A 241 16.71 16.06 -14.98
CA THR A 241 15.82 15.37 -15.93
C THR A 241 15.06 14.24 -15.23
N CYS A 242 13.85 13.99 -15.72
CA CYS A 242 13.01 12.92 -15.20
C CYS A 242 13.21 11.63 -16.00
N SER A 243 13.34 10.52 -15.28
CA SER A 243 13.17 9.17 -15.81
C SER A 243 11.77 8.69 -15.47
N CYS A 244 10.95 8.44 -16.50
CA CYS A 244 9.56 8.04 -16.33
C CYS A 244 9.38 6.52 -16.36
N ASP A 245 8.25 6.04 -15.80
CA ASP A 245 7.86 4.63 -15.84
C ASP A 245 7.27 4.29 -17.22
N GLU A 246 8.16 4.25 -18.21
CA GLU A 246 7.82 3.92 -19.60
C GLU A 246 7.35 2.46 -19.71
N PRO A 247 6.32 2.15 -20.53
CA PRO A 247 5.74 3.03 -21.56
C PRO A 247 4.52 3.84 -21.10
N LEU A 248 4.16 3.82 -19.82
CA LEU A 248 2.89 4.38 -19.36
C LEU A 248 2.92 5.90 -19.22
N TYR A 249 4.02 6.45 -18.71
CA TYR A 249 4.19 7.89 -18.52
C TYR A 249 5.40 8.40 -19.29
N SER A 250 5.23 9.56 -19.92
CA SER A 250 6.27 10.27 -20.67
C SER A 250 6.14 11.80 -20.46
N GLY A 251 7.03 12.59 -21.07
CA GLY A 251 7.08 14.05 -20.91
C GLY A 251 8.29 14.51 -20.09
N ASP A 252 8.47 15.82 -19.94
CA ASP A 252 9.64 16.37 -19.21
C ASP A 252 9.54 16.11 -17.70
N THR A 253 8.32 15.94 -17.19
CA THR A 253 8.00 15.66 -15.78
C THR A 253 7.19 14.38 -15.59
N CYS A 254 7.09 13.51 -16.60
CA CYS A 254 6.25 12.30 -16.57
C CYS A 254 4.74 12.59 -16.44
N GLU A 255 4.29 13.72 -16.97
CA GLU A 255 2.91 14.20 -16.92
C GLU A 255 1.99 13.57 -17.97
N THR A 256 2.56 13.02 -19.05
CA THR A 256 1.79 12.52 -20.19
C THR A 256 1.54 11.03 -20.03
N LEU A 257 0.28 10.67 -19.75
CA LEU A 257 -0.18 9.28 -19.73
C LEU A 257 -0.41 8.77 -21.16
N THR A 258 0.21 7.65 -21.51
CA THR A 258 -0.01 6.92 -22.77
C THR A 258 -0.46 5.49 -22.47
N CYS A 259 -1.74 5.22 -22.69
CA CYS A 259 -2.31 3.91 -22.42
C CYS A 259 -1.98 2.88 -23.53
N PRO A 260 -1.52 1.67 -23.18
CA PRO A 260 -1.36 0.59 -24.15
C PRO A 260 -2.72 0.12 -24.70
N SER A 261 -2.74 -0.77 -25.70
CA SER A 261 -4.00 -1.33 -26.23
C SER A 261 -4.73 -2.25 -25.24
N GLY A 262 -4.01 -2.74 -24.23
CA GLY A 262 -4.57 -3.48 -23.11
C GLY A 262 -3.51 -3.89 -22.09
N ASP A 263 -3.97 -4.56 -21.05
CA ASP A 263 -3.10 -5.06 -19.98
C ASP A 263 -2.24 -6.25 -20.45
N SER A 264 -1.14 -6.48 -19.75
CA SER A 264 -0.33 -7.69 -19.93
C SER A 264 -1.13 -8.95 -19.55
N TRP A 265 -0.84 -10.09 -20.19
CA TRP A 265 -1.50 -11.38 -19.93
C TRP A 265 -1.42 -11.85 -18.47
N VAL A 266 -0.47 -11.32 -17.70
CA VAL A 266 -0.27 -11.62 -16.28
C VAL A 266 -1.33 -10.98 -15.38
N CYS A 267 -2.05 -9.98 -15.88
CA CYS A 267 -3.04 -9.18 -15.17
C CYS A 267 -4.40 -9.88 -15.18
N GLY A 268 -5.06 -9.97 -14.04
CA GLY A 268 -6.41 -10.50 -13.95
C GLY A 268 -6.66 -11.27 -12.65
N PRO A 269 -7.94 -11.49 -12.29
CA PRO A 269 -8.34 -12.05 -11.00
C PRO A 269 -7.77 -13.45 -10.72
N ASP A 270 -7.70 -14.32 -11.74
CA ASP A 270 -7.15 -15.68 -11.62
C ASP A 270 -5.76 -15.82 -12.25
N ASN A 271 -5.21 -14.70 -12.73
CA ASN A 271 -3.87 -14.64 -13.29
C ASN A 271 -2.84 -14.43 -12.17
N GLN A 272 -1.57 -14.25 -12.50
CA GLN A 272 -0.55 -14.12 -11.45
C GLN A 272 -0.73 -12.82 -10.66
N TRP A 273 -1.22 -11.76 -11.30
CA TRP A 273 -1.39 -10.43 -10.68
C TRP A 273 -2.88 -10.08 -10.57
N PRO A 274 -3.52 -10.37 -9.42
CA PRO A 274 -4.90 -9.98 -9.17
C PRO A 274 -5.03 -8.46 -8.96
N PRO A 275 -6.25 -7.89 -9.04
CA PRO A 275 -6.47 -6.45 -8.83
C PRO A 275 -5.92 -5.91 -7.50
N SER A 276 -5.89 -6.75 -6.46
CA SER A 276 -5.32 -6.39 -5.15
C SER A 276 -3.82 -6.04 -5.21
N TYR A 277 -3.11 -6.46 -6.25
CA TYR A 277 -1.69 -6.17 -6.44
C TYR A 277 -1.41 -4.75 -6.93
N CYS A 278 -2.40 -4.08 -7.53
CA CYS A 278 -2.29 -2.70 -7.99
C CYS A 278 -1.82 -1.73 -6.89
N THR A 279 -2.20 -1.99 -5.64
CA THR A 279 -1.80 -1.18 -4.48
C THR A 279 -0.66 -1.78 -3.66
N GLN A 280 -0.27 -3.03 -3.94
CA GLN A 280 0.78 -3.73 -3.17
C GLN A 280 2.15 -3.65 -3.84
N PHE A 281 2.20 -3.63 -5.17
CA PHE A 281 3.44 -3.72 -5.93
C PHE A 281 3.53 -2.58 -6.94
N SER A 282 4.65 -1.84 -6.91
CA SER A 282 4.82 -0.63 -7.72
C SER A 282 4.89 -0.90 -9.23
N ASN A 283 5.31 -2.08 -9.65
CA ASN A 283 5.42 -2.45 -11.07
C ASN A 283 4.09 -2.90 -11.71
N VAL A 284 3.08 -3.21 -10.90
CA VAL A 284 1.79 -3.73 -11.39
C VAL A 284 0.98 -2.65 -12.11
N PRO A 285 0.83 -1.42 -11.58
CA PRO A 285 0.32 -0.25 -12.31
C PRO A 285 0.83 -0.09 -13.74
N GLY A 286 2.14 -0.22 -13.96
CA GLY A 286 2.75 -0.05 -15.29
C GLY A 286 2.39 -1.16 -16.28
N SER A 287 2.19 -2.39 -15.79
CA SER A 287 1.88 -3.56 -16.65
C SER A 287 0.40 -3.85 -16.79
N CYS A 288 -0.41 -3.41 -15.83
CA CYS A 288 -1.84 -3.64 -15.72
C CYS A 288 -2.64 -2.33 -15.55
N PRO A 289 -2.39 -1.28 -16.38
CA PRO A 289 -2.94 0.04 -16.13
C PRO A 289 -4.47 0.11 -16.21
N TYR A 290 -5.15 -0.75 -16.98
CA TYR A 290 -6.61 -0.77 -17.03
C TYR A 290 -7.20 -1.48 -15.80
N MET A 291 -6.68 -2.66 -15.45
CA MET A 291 -7.05 -3.36 -14.20
C MET A 291 -6.84 -2.48 -12.96
N CYS A 292 -5.78 -1.65 -12.96
CA CYS A 292 -5.50 -0.72 -11.85
C CYS A 292 -6.26 0.62 -11.94
N GLY A 293 -7.12 0.82 -12.95
CA GLY A 293 -7.94 2.02 -13.12
C GLY A 293 -7.16 3.27 -13.55
N ILE A 294 -5.91 3.13 -13.95
CA ILE A 294 -5.07 4.23 -14.45
C ILE A 294 -5.50 4.60 -15.87
N CYS A 295 -5.68 3.58 -16.70
CA CYS A 295 -6.24 3.74 -18.04
C CYS A 295 -7.74 3.47 -17.99
N GLN A 296 -8.51 4.41 -18.53
CA GLN A 296 -9.97 4.33 -18.57
C GLN A 296 -10.43 3.68 -19.87
N HIS A 297 -11.49 2.87 -19.81
CA HIS A 297 -12.09 2.20 -20.96
C HIS A 297 -13.61 2.02 -20.75
N GLU A 298 -14.37 1.84 -21.84
CA GLU A 298 -15.84 1.73 -21.78
C GLU A 298 -16.36 0.31 -21.50
N CYS A 299 -15.48 -0.64 -21.15
CA CYS A 299 -15.88 -2.05 -20.98
C CYS A 299 -16.53 -2.37 -19.62
N GLY A 300 -16.69 -1.37 -18.74
CA GLY A 300 -17.23 -1.56 -17.38
C GLY A 300 -16.38 -2.52 -16.55
N ASP A 301 -17.00 -3.28 -15.65
CA ASP A 301 -16.32 -4.22 -14.73
C ASP A 301 -15.93 -5.56 -15.37
N LYS A 302 -15.95 -5.67 -16.71
CA LYS A 302 -15.67 -6.93 -17.41
C LYS A 302 -14.19 -7.30 -17.24
N MET A 303 -13.93 -8.52 -16.77
CA MET A 303 -12.59 -9.11 -16.66
C MET A 303 -12.52 -10.46 -17.36
N CYS A 304 -11.32 -10.88 -17.78
CA CYS A 304 -11.09 -12.20 -18.36
C CYS A 304 -10.47 -13.14 -17.32
N TYR A 305 -11.04 -14.33 -17.18
CA TYR A 305 -10.64 -15.35 -16.21
C TYR A 305 -9.72 -16.40 -16.85
N ASN A 306 -9.15 -17.29 -16.04
CA ASN A 306 -8.41 -18.48 -16.50
C ASN A 306 -7.30 -18.22 -17.55
N GLY A 307 -6.47 -17.19 -17.37
CA GLY A 307 -5.42 -16.85 -18.35
C GLY A 307 -5.92 -16.10 -19.58
N GLY A 308 -7.20 -15.71 -19.62
CA GLY A 308 -7.76 -14.87 -20.66
C GLY A 308 -7.14 -13.47 -20.66
N THR A 309 -7.04 -12.87 -21.85
CA THR A 309 -6.50 -11.52 -22.04
C THR A 309 -7.59 -10.58 -22.59
N MET A 310 -7.80 -9.43 -21.93
CA MET A 310 -8.78 -8.42 -22.34
C MET A 310 -8.22 -7.51 -23.43
N ASN A 311 -8.97 -7.34 -24.51
CA ASN A 311 -8.77 -6.22 -25.44
C ASN A 311 -9.67 -5.05 -25.02
N TYR A 312 -9.10 -3.98 -24.49
CA TYR A 312 -9.85 -2.83 -23.97
C TYR A 312 -10.38 -1.88 -25.05
N GLN A 313 -10.00 -2.08 -26.32
CA GLN A 313 -10.59 -1.37 -27.46
C GLN A 313 -11.87 -2.05 -27.96
N THR A 314 -11.96 -3.38 -27.85
CA THR A 314 -13.12 -4.16 -28.33
C THR A 314 -13.98 -4.74 -27.22
N CYS A 315 -13.52 -4.71 -25.96
CA CYS A 315 -14.16 -5.30 -24.79
C CYS A 315 -14.38 -6.82 -24.90
N GLN A 316 -13.47 -7.50 -25.60
CA GLN A 316 -13.50 -8.94 -25.84
C GLN A 316 -12.32 -9.63 -25.16
N CYS A 317 -12.59 -10.80 -24.59
CA CYS A 317 -11.57 -11.67 -24.03
C CYS A 317 -11.04 -12.62 -25.09
N THR A 318 -9.72 -12.77 -25.15
CA THR A 318 -9.07 -13.87 -25.87
C THR A 318 -8.72 -14.94 -24.85
N CYS A 319 -9.32 -16.13 -24.97
CA CYS A 319 -9.16 -17.18 -23.97
C CYS A 319 -7.89 -18.00 -24.16
N ALA A 320 -7.31 -18.41 -23.03
CA ALA A 320 -6.23 -19.38 -23.03
C ALA A 320 -6.72 -20.74 -23.56
N THR A 321 -5.80 -21.57 -24.06
CA THR A 321 -6.14 -22.87 -24.63
C THR A 321 -6.90 -23.74 -23.61
N GLY A 322 -8.05 -24.28 -24.03
CA GLY A 322 -8.92 -25.10 -23.17
C GLY A 322 -10.01 -24.31 -22.44
N TYR A 323 -10.10 -23.00 -22.63
CA TYR A 323 -11.16 -22.15 -22.09
C TYR A 323 -11.90 -21.39 -23.20
N ASP A 324 -13.18 -21.11 -22.98
CA ASP A 324 -14.07 -20.35 -23.89
C ASP A 324 -15.08 -19.52 -23.07
N GLY A 325 -16.00 -18.86 -23.76
CA GLY A 325 -17.01 -17.97 -23.19
C GLY A 325 -16.59 -16.50 -23.24
N ASP A 326 -17.56 -15.60 -23.08
CA ASP A 326 -17.35 -14.15 -23.24
C ASP A 326 -16.33 -13.54 -22.28
N THR A 327 -16.04 -14.22 -21.16
CA THR A 327 -15.02 -13.87 -20.15
C THR A 327 -14.01 -14.99 -19.87
N CYS A 328 -13.95 -16.03 -20.71
CA CYS A 328 -13.06 -17.20 -20.51
C CYS A 328 -13.34 -18.00 -19.25
N GLN A 329 -14.59 -17.96 -18.78
CA GLN A 329 -15.04 -18.64 -17.59
C GLN A 329 -15.33 -20.12 -17.81
N ASP A 330 -15.55 -20.54 -19.07
CA ASP A 330 -15.96 -21.90 -19.41
C ASP A 330 -14.74 -22.74 -19.82
N GLN A 331 -14.66 -24.01 -19.43
CA GLN A 331 -13.63 -24.93 -19.90
C GLN A 331 -14.16 -25.77 -21.09
N GLU A 332 -13.49 -25.68 -22.25
CA GLU A 332 -13.93 -26.27 -23.52
C GLU A 332 -13.94 -27.82 -23.50
N ASN A 333 -13.17 -28.44 -22.60
CA ASN A 333 -13.04 -29.89 -22.48
C ASN A 333 -12.89 -30.30 -21.01
N CYS A 334 -14.02 -30.45 -20.31
CA CYS A 334 -14.01 -31.00 -18.96
C CYS A 334 -13.49 -32.45 -18.95
N PRO A 335 -12.46 -32.77 -18.13
CA PRO A 335 -12.00 -34.14 -17.96
C PRO A 335 -13.08 -35.00 -17.28
N THR A 336 -12.93 -36.32 -17.22
CA THR A 336 -13.94 -37.19 -16.59
C THR A 336 -14.03 -37.09 -15.06
N GLY A 337 -13.15 -36.31 -14.42
CA GLY A 337 -13.11 -36.08 -12.99
C GLY A 337 -11.87 -35.28 -12.57
N ASP A 338 -11.79 -34.96 -11.28
CA ASP A 338 -10.64 -34.28 -10.67
C ASP A 338 -9.43 -35.20 -10.52
N SER A 339 -8.24 -34.61 -10.40
CA SER A 339 -7.04 -35.32 -10.00
C SER A 339 -7.18 -35.88 -8.57
N TRP A 340 -6.50 -37.00 -8.27
CA TRP A 340 -6.56 -37.67 -6.96
C TRP A 340 -6.06 -36.80 -5.79
N VAL A 341 -5.30 -35.73 -6.08
CA VAL A 341 -4.80 -34.79 -5.07
C VAL A 341 -5.85 -33.80 -4.58
N CYS A 342 -7.01 -33.71 -5.26
CA CYS A 342 -8.07 -32.76 -4.99
C CYS A 342 -9.01 -33.30 -3.89
N GLY A 343 -9.36 -32.47 -2.90
CA GLY A 343 -10.36 -32.79 -1.88
C GLY A 343 -10.02 -32.23 -0.50
N PRO A 344 -11.00 -32.13 0.41
CA PRO A 344 -10.87 -31.45 1.70
C PRO A 344 -9.75 -31.98 2.60
N ASP A 345 -9.49 -33.29 2.57
CA ASP A 345 -8.44 -33.95 3.36
C ASP A 345 -7.27 -34.46 2.50
N ASN A 346 -7.25 -34.10 1.21
CA ASN A 346 -6.16 -34.45 0.29
C ASN A 346 -5.09 -33.35 0.29
N GLN A 347 -4.12 -33.43 -0.64
CA GLN A 347 -3.05 -32.43 -0.70
C GLN A 347 -3.59 -31.03 -1.06
N TRP A 348 -4.63 -30.95 -1.89
CA TRP A 348 -5.22 -29.70 -2.36
C TRP A 348 -6.67 -29.56 -1.89
N PRO A 349 -6.92 -28.83 -0.78
CA PRO A 349 -8.27 -28.58 -0.28
C PRO A 349 -9.03 -27.57 -1.16
N PRO A 350 -10.37 -27.45 -1.04
CA PRO A 350 -11.18 -26.50 -1.83
C PRO A 350 -10.71 -25.04 -1.75
N SER A 351 -10.14 -24.63 -0.61
CA SER A 351 -9.57 -23.28 -0.46
C SER A 351 -8.44 -22.97 -1.44
N TYR A 352 -7.83 -23.98 -2.06
CA TYR A 352 -6.74 -23.80 -3.03
C TYR A 352 -7.25 -23.38 -4.41
N CYS A 353 -8.53 -23.59 -4.72
CA CYS A 353 -9.15 -23.17 -5.99
C CYS A 353 -8.98 -21.66 -6.23
N THR A 354 -9.03 -20.85 -5.17
CA THR A 354 -8.85 -19.40 -5.24
C THR A 354 -7.44 -18.94 -4.87
N MET A 355 -6.55 -19.86 -4.48
CA MET A 355 -5.20 -19.54 -3.99
C MET A 355 -4.11 -19.83 -5.02
N TYR A 356 -4.33 -20.82 -5.90
CA TYR A 356 -3.32 -21.27 -6.86
C TYR A 356 -3.95 -21.49 -8.25
N SER A 357 -3.43 -20.80 -9.26
CA SER A 357 -3.99 -20.78 -10.62
C SER A 357 -3.92 -22.13 -11.36
N ASN A 358 -3.06 -23.05 -10.93
CA ASN A 358 -2.98 -24.40 -11.51
C ASN A 358 -4.01 -25.39 -10.94
N VAL A 359 -4.66 -25.05 -9.82
CA VAL A 359 -5.60 -25.93 -9.12
C VAL A 359 -6.92 -26.06 -9.89
N PRO A 360 -7.55 -24.99 -10.38
CA PRO A 360 -8.73 -25.08 -11.26
C PRO A 360 -8.55 -26.02 -12.46
N GLY A 361 -7.37 -26.01 -13.09
CA GLY A 361 -7.08 -26.90 -14.23
C GLY A 361 -6.93 -28.38 -13.86
N SER A 362 -6.55 -28.70 -12.61
CA SER A 362 -6.35 -30.08 -12.13
C SER A 362 -7.53 -30.62 -11.33
N CYS A 363 -8.34 -29.72 -10.76
CA CYS A 363 -9.50 -29.98 -9.91
C CYS A 363 -10.74 -29.22 -10.43
N PRO A 364 -11.10 -29.32 -11.72
CA PRO A 364 -12.11 -28.46 -12.31
C PRO A 364 -13.52 -28.66 -11.75
N TYR A 365 -13.86 -29.82 -11.19
CA TYR A 365 -15.17 -30.03 -10.56
C TYR A 365 -15.18 -29.52 -9.12
N MET A 366 -14.15 -29.82 -8.32
CA MET A 366 -14.01 -29.26 -6.97
C MET A 366 -14.01 -27.73 -6.96
N CYS A 367 -13.48 -27.10 -8.02
CA CYS A 367 -13.40 -25.65 -8.16
C CYS A 367 -14.56 -25.03 -8.97
N ASP A 368 -15.64 -25.78 -9.22
CA ASP A 368 -16.82 -25.32 -9.97
C ASP A 368 -16.54 -24.78 -11.39
N VAL A 369 -15.39 -25.12 -11.99
CA VAL A 369 -15.03 -24.79 -13.38
C VAL A 369 -15.82 -25.66 -14.36
N CYS A 370 -16.05 -26.92 -14.00
CA CYS A 370 -16.81 -27.88 -14.78
C CYS A 370 -18.16 -28.17 -14.12
N PRO A 371 -19.28 -28.04 -14.87
CA PRO A 371 -20.61 -28.21 -14.30
C PRO A 371 -20.85 -29.65 -13.84
N HIS A 372 -21.45 -29.81 -12.66
CA HIS A 372 -21.93 -31.09 -12.12
C HIS A 372 -23.19 -30.89 -11.26
N GLU A 373 -23.97 -31.95 -11.05
CA GLU A 373 -25.24 -31.91 -10.29
C GLU A 373 -25.10 -32.43 -8.85
N CYS A 374 -23.87 -32.50 -8.32
CA CYS A 374 -23.61 -33.13 -7.03
C CYS A 374 -23.82 -32.22 -5.80
N GLY A 375 -24.12 -30.93 -6.01
CA GLY A 375 -24.23 -29.94 -4.94
C GLY A 375 -22.95 -29.86 -4.09
N ASP A 376 -23.08 -29.59 -2.80
CA ASP A 376 -21.96 -29.44 -1.86
C ASP A 376 -21.35 -30.78 -1.38
N LYS A 377 -21.63 -31.89 -2.08
CA LYS A 377 -21.18 -33.22 -1.65
C LYS A 377 -19.67 -33.36 -1.87
N MET A 378 -18.94 -33.73 -0.82
CA MET A 378 -17.49 -33.99 -0.87
C MET A 378 -17.15 -35.36 -0.27
N CYS A 379 -16.01 -35.93 -0.67
CA CYS A 379 -15.48 -37.17 -0.10
C CYS A 379 -14.32 -36.86 0.87
N TYR A 380 -14.40 -37.39 2.08
CA TYR A 380 -13.44 -37.18 3.15
C TYR A 380 -12.41 -38.31 3.24
N ASN A 381 -11.38 -38.14 4.06
CA ASN A 381 -10.41 -39.18 4.42
C ASN A 381 -9.74 -39.87 3.21
N GLY A 382 -9.48 -39.12 2.14
CA GLY A 382 -8.87 -39.64 0.91
C GLY A 382 -9.82 -40.41 0.00
N GLY A 383 -11.13 -40.32 0.22
CA GLY A 383 -12.13 -40.79 -0.74
C GLY A 383 -12.11 -40.00 -2.05
N THR A 384 -12.50 -40.63 -3.15
CA THR A 384 -12.55 -40.00 -4.48
C THR A 384 -13.99 -39.85 -4.96
N MET A 385 -14.36 -38.65 -5.42
CA MET A 385 -15.69 -38.35 -5.96
C MET A 385 -15.80 -38.77 -7.43
N ASN A 386 -16.89 -39.47 -7.77
CA ASN A 386 -17.33 -39.59 -9.16
C ASN A 386 -18.39 -38.51 -9.44
N TYR A 387 -18.03 -37.46 -10.18
CA TYR A 387 -18.92 -36.33 -10.45
C TYR A 387 -20.03 -36.62 -11.47
N GLN A 388 -20.04 -37.79 -12.12
CA GLN A 388 -21.15 -38.23 -12.97
C GLN A 388 -22.24 -38.94 -12.16
N THR A 389 -21.86 -39.67 -11.11
CA THR A 389 -22.81 -40.42 -10.26
C THR A 389 -23.02 -39.80 -8.88
N CYS A 390 -22.23 -38.80 -8.52
CA CYS A 390 -22.19 -38.15 -7.20
C CYS A 390 -21.96 -39.14 -6.04
N GLN A 391 -21.14 -40.16 -6.29
CA GLN A 391 -20.81 -41.21 -5.33
C GLN A 391 -19.32 -41.16 -4.95
N CYS A 392 -19.06 -41.31 -3.66
CA CYS A 392 -17.71 -41.42 -3.14
C CYS A 392 -17.23 -42.86 -3.21
N THR A 393 -16.01 -43.05 -3.70
CA THR A 393 -15.25 -44.29 -3.53
C THR A 393 -14.33 -44.12 -2.34
N CYS A 394 -14.64 -44.81 -1.24
CA CYS A 394 -13.88 -44.67 0.00
C CYS A 394 -12.58 -45.47 -0.03
N LYS A 395 -11.58 -44.91 0.65
CA LYS A 395 -10.26 -45.50 0.74
C LYS A 395 -10.14 -46.32 2.01
N ASP A 396 -9.52 -47.48 1.90
CA ASP A 396 -9.13 -48.32 3.02
C ASP A 396 -10.28 -48.69 4.00
N LEU A 397 -10.21 -48.22 5.25
CA LEU A 397 -11.15 -48.52 6.34
C LEU A 397 -12.34 -47.56 6.39
N TYR A 398 -12.38 -46.56 5.51
CA TYR A 398 -13.46 -45.57 5.52
C TYR A 398 -14.66 -46.08 4.71
N THR A 399 -15.85 -45.79 5.22
CA THR A 399 -17.15 -46.14 4.65
C THR A 399 -18.13 -44.97 4.84
N GLY A 400 -19.35 -45.12 4.34
CA GLY A 400 -20.36 -44.05 4.34
C GLY A 400 -20.48 -43.36 2.99
N ASP A 401 -21.50 -42.52 2.84
CA ASP A 401 -21.82 -41.87 1.56
C ASP A 401 -20.81 -40.79 1.17
N THR A 402 -20.02 -40.29 2.14
CA THR A 402 -18.94 -39.31 1.97
C THR A 402 -17.61 -39.77 2.55
N CYS A 403 -17.46 -41.06 2.91
CA CYS A 403 -16.24 -41.63 3.52
C CYS A 403 -15.89 -41.05 4.89
N GLU A 404 -16.91 -40.59 5.59
CA GLU A 404 -16.87 -39.98 6.91
C GLU A 404 -16.79 -41.00 8.04
N THR A 405 -17.15 -42.27 7.77
CA THR A 405 -17.26 -43.30 8.82
C THR A 405 -16.02 -44.20 8.79
N LEU A 406 -15.27 -44.23 9.89
CA LEU A 406 -14.19 -45.20 10.07
C LEU A 406 -14.74 -46.55 10.53
N ASP A 407 -14.53 -47.62 9.74
CA ASP A 407 -14.93 -48.99 10.05
C ASP A 407 -13.73 -49.80 10.55
N CYS A 408 -13.56 -49.83 11.87
CA CYS A 408 -12.44 -50.50 12.53
C CYS A 408 -12.63 -52.03 12.53
N PRO A 409 -11.61 -52.82 12.12
CA PRO A 409 -11.64 -54.27 12.32
C PRO A 409 -11.58 -54.62 13.81
N GLU A 410 -11.90 -55.87 14.20
CA GLU A 410 -11.88 -56.26 15.62
C GLU A 410 -10.50 -56.20 16.28
N ALA A 411 -9.43 -56.36 15.49
CA ALA A 411 -8.05 -56.31 15.95
C ALA A 411 -7.09 -56.07 14.78
N ASP A 412 -5.89 -55.59 15.12
CA ASP A 412 -4.76 -55.54 14.20
C ASP A 412 -4.35 -56.93 13.69
N LYS A 413 -3.69 -56.96 12.52
CA LYS A 413 -3.06 -58.19 12.03
C LYS A 413 -1.96 -58.65 12.99
N SER A 414 -1.75 -59.97 13.06
CA SER A 414 -0.82 -60.60 14.02
C SER A 414 0.66 -60.21 13.88
N TRP A 415 1.02 -59.58 12.76
CA TRP A 415 2.35 -59.06 12.46
C TRP A 415 2.52 -57.56 12.76
N CYS A 416 1.49 -56.89 13.27
CA CYS A 416 1.56 -55.52 13.76
C CYS A 416 2.00 -55.52 15.23
N GLY A 417 2.94 -54.64 15.60
CA GLY A 417 3.24 -54.31 16.99
C GLY A 417 4.73 -54.38 17.37
N PRO A 418 5.08 -54.01 18.61
CA PRO A 418 6.46 -53.99 19.07
C PRO A 418 7.14 -55.36 18.94
N GLY A 419 8.28 -55.41 18.27
CA GLY A 419 9.03 -56.66 18.03
C GLY A 419 8.40 -57.61 17.00
N LYS A 420 7.44 -57.13 16.19
CA LYS A 420 6.84 -57.87 15.07
C LYS A 420 7.42 -57.41 13.72
N SER A 421 6.95 -58.03 12.63
CA SER A 421 7.39 -57.70 11.28
C SER A 421 7.10 -56.25 10.90
N TRP A 422 5.97 -55.69 11.36
CA TRP A 422 5.59 -54.28 11.18
C TRP A 422 5.57 -53.59 12.54
N PRO A 423 6.64 -52.86 12.90
CA PRO A 423 6.71 -52.15 14.18
C PRO A 423 6.00 -50.78 14.12
N PRO A 424 5.73 -50.13 15.26
CA PRO A 424 4.95 -48.89 15.31
C PRO A 424 5.50 -47.74 14.46
N GLU A 425 6.81 -47.68 14.25
CA GLU A 425 7.44 -46.61 13.46
C GLU A 425 7.01 -46.65 11.98
N TYR A 426 6.47 -47.78 11.51
CA TYR A 426 6.00 -47.92 10.13
C TYR A 426 4.71 -47.16 9.86
N CYS A 427 3.96 -46.77 10.89
CA CYS A 427 2.72 -46.00 10.75
C CYS A 427 2.94 -44.68 10.01
N ASP A 428 4.06 -43.99 10.27
CA ASP A 428 4.38 -42.71 9.65
C ASP A 428 5.21 -42.85 8.36
N MET A 429 5.81 -44.02 8.14
CA MET A 429 6.73 -44.26 7.01
C MET A 429 6.02 -44.80 5.76
N PHE A 430 4.93 -45.55 5.94
CA PHE A 430 4.27 -46.27 4.84
C PHE A 430 2.76 -46.11 4.89
N SER A 431 2.19 -45.52 3.84
CA SER A 431 0.76 -45.18 3.76
C SER A 431 -0.20 -46.37 3.81
N ASN A 432 0.28 -47.59 3.52
CA ASN A 432 -0.51 -48.82 3.60
C ASN A 432 -0.51 -49.46 5.01
N VAL A 433 0.31 -48.97 5.93
CA VAL A 433 0.46 -49.54 7.28
C VAL A 433 -0.69 -49.11 8.21
N PRO A 434 -1.05 -47.81 8.31
CA PRO A 434 -2.19 -47.37 9.11
C PRO A 434 -3.51 -48.14 8.83
N PRO A 435 -3.93 -48.35 7.57
CA PRO A 435 -5.17 -49.11 7.33
C PRO A 435 -5.05 -50.62 7.60
N THR A 436 -3.83 -51.17 7.66
CA THR A 436 -3.60 -52.60 7.93
C THR A 436 -3.44 -52.88 9.43
N CYS A 437 -2.91 -51.92 10.19
CA CYS A 437 -2.63 -51.98 11.62
C CYS A 437 -3.23 -50.76 12.35
N PRO A 438 -4.55 -50.53 12.26
CA PRO A 438 -5.16 -49.28 12.70
C PRO A 438 -5.05 -49.02 14.20
N TYR A 439 -5.04 -50.06 15.06
CA TYR A 439 -4.89 -49.88 16.51
C TYR A 439 -3.47 -49.49 16.90
N MET A 440 -2.48 -50.17 16.31
CA MET A 440 -1.07 -49.85 16.50
C MET A 440 -0.77 -48.41 16.06
N CYS A 441 -1.42 -47.94 14.99
CA CYS A 441 -1.23 -46.59 14.45
C CYS A 441 -2.16 -45.53 15.05
N GLY A 442 -3.00 -45.88 16.02
CA GLY A 442 -3.90 -44.95 16.72
C GLY A 442 -5.01 -44.36 15.83
N LEU A 443 -5.36 -45.04 14.73
CA LEU A 443 -6.55 -44.73 13.93
C LEU A 443 -7.81 -45.33 14.59
N CYS A 444 -7.66 -46.55 15.11
CA CYS A 444 -8.58 -47.24 16.00
C CYS A 444 -7.87 -47.41 17.36
#